data_AF-A0A838RP41-F1
#
_entry.id   AF-A0A838RP41-F1
#
_cell.length_a   1.000
_cell.length_b   1.000
_cell.length_c   1.000
_cell.angle_alpha   90.00
_cell.angle_beta   90.00
_cell.angle_gamma   90.00
#
_symmetry.space_group_name_H-M   'P 1'
#
loop_
_entity.id
_entity.type
_entity.pdbx_description
1 polymer ?
#
loop_
_entity_poly.entity_id
_entity_poly.type
_entity_poly.pdbx_seq_one_letter_code
_entity_poly.pdbx_strand_id
1 'polypeptide(L)'
;MDPQAPETLAALMQHTYQEGERALQQQQDGNASIWFSQCLLLLRSLPGSIDWVSTLLFNLGRLKALLRQPEQAVGFLEASANTQLALPQQGEAEGDVAQAVGAMLDMVGYPAQGQYFLERAQRTYQACGVPAKARAAEQQARQFATKYKGTLGIAPIHRFEIRVGSQIAGTLSVSAEGKIEWGEGEPINPPPALGVSIPWQAVCTTC
;
A
#
# COMPACT_ATOMS: atom_id res chain seq x y z
N MET A 1 20.81 2.95 -25.57
CA MET A 1 19.64 2.57 -24.74
C MET A 1 19.01 1.36 -25.41
N ASP A 2 18.91 0.25 -24.69
CA ASP A 2 18.33 -0.98 -25.20
C ASP A 2 16.79 -0.85 -25.21
N PRO A 3 16.13 -0.86 -26.38
CA PRO A 3 14.68 -0.67 -26.49
C PRO A 3 13.87 -1.79 -25.83
N GLN A 4 14.47 -2.93 -25.46
CA GLN A 4 13.79 -4.03 -24.77
C GLN A 4 13.85 -3.96 -23.24
N ALA A 5 14.64 -3.05 -22.67
CA ALA A 5 14.82 -2.94 -21.22
C ALA A 5 13.52 -2.59 -20.45
N PRO A 6 12.62 -1.72 -20.95
CA PRO A 6 11.36 -1.41 -20.25
C PRO A 6 10.34 -2.55 -20.31
N GLU A 7 10.25 -3.25 -21.46
CA GLU A 7 9.31 -4.36 -21.65
C GLU A 7 9.69 -5.58 -20.80
N THR A 8 10.98 -5.86 -20.69
CA THR A 8 11.49 -6.94 -19.82
C THR A 8 11.28 -6.63 -18.34
N LEU A 9 11.43 -5.37 -17.93
CA LEU A 9 11.18 -4.94 -16.55
C LEU A 9 9.69 -5.01 -16.17
N ALA A 10 8.79 -4.60 -17.08
CA ALA A 10 7.35 -4.70 -16.85
C ALA A 10 6.89 -6.17 -16.73
N ALA A 11 7.40 -7.05 -17.59
CA ALA A 11 7.13 -8.49 -17.51
C ALA A 11 7.68 -9.09 -16.20
N LEU A 12 8.86 -8.67 -15.76
CA LEU A 12 9.45 -9.09 -14.50
C LEU A 12 8.62 -8.65 -13.29
N MET A 13 8.14 -7.40 -13.29
CA MET A 13 7.25 -6.86 -12.26
C MET A 13 5.96 -7.68 -12.19
N GLN A 14 5.33 -7.95 -13.34
CA GLN A 14 4.09 -8.72 -13.40
C GLN A 14 4.28 -10.15 -12.90
N HIS A 15 5.38 -10.82 -13.30
CA HIS A 15 5.71 -12.14 -12.79
C HIS A 15 5.91 -12.13 -11.26
N THR A 16 6.70 -11.18 -10.76
CA THR A 16 6.97 -11.02 -9.31
C THR A 16 5.67 -10.80 -8.53
N TYR A 17 4.75 -9.99 -9.05
CA TYR A 17 3.43 -9.78 -8.46
C TYR A 17 2.60 -11.06 -8.42
N GLN A 18 2.56 -11.83 -9.51
CA GLN A 18 1.83 -13.09 -9.59
C GLN A 18 2.35 -14.13 -8.59
N GLU A 19 3.66 -14.19 -8.35
CA GLU A 19 4.24 -15.05 -7.32
C GLU A 19 3.80 -14.61 -5.91
N GLY A 20 3.70 -13.30 -5.66
CA GLY A 20 3.13 -12.76 -4.42
C GLY A 20 1.66 -13.17 -4.21
N GLU A 21 0.83 -13.05 -5.25
CA GLU A 21 -0.57 -13.48 -5.21
C GLU A 21 -0.70 -14.99 -5.01
N ARG A 22 0.16 -15.80 -5.65
CA ARG A 22 0.18 -17.25 -5.45
C ARG A 22 0.56 -17.61 -4.02
N ALA A 23 1.55 -16.91 -3.44
CA ALA A 23 1.93 -17.10 -2.05
C ALA A 23 0.76 -16.78 -1.09
N LEU A 24 0.00 -15.71 -1.36
CA LEU A 24 -1.23 -15.40 -0.60
C LEU A 24 -2.28 -16.51 -0.69
N GLN A 25 -2.53 -17.03 -1.90
CA GLN A 25 -3.48 -18.15 -2.09
C GLN A 25 -3.07 -19.41 -1.31
N GLN A 26 -1.76 -19.60 -1.12
CA GLN A 26 -1.19 -20.69 -0.33
C GLN A 26 -1.04 -20.35 1.16
N GLN A 27 -1.53 -19.20 1.61
CA GLN A 27 -1.42 -18.69 2.99
C GLN A 27 0.04 -18.56 3.47
N GLN A 28 0.96 -18.28 2.54
CA GLN A 28 2.37 -18.05 2.82
C GLN A 28 2.64 -16.55 2.96
N ASP A 29 2.08 -15.92 3.99
CA ASP A 29 2.09 -14.46 4.19
C ASP A 29 3.51 -13.87 4.18
N GLY A 30 4.48 -14.56 4.77
CA GLY A 30 5.89 -14.15 4.75
C GLY A 30 6.49 -14.12 3.34
N ASN A 31 6.19 -15.14 2.52
CA ASN A 31 6.66 -15.22 1.14
C ASN A 31 5.98 -14.15 0.27
N ALA A 32 4.68 -13.93 0.46
CA ALA A 32 3.96 -12.87 -0.22
C ALA A 32 4.54 -11.49 0.10
N SER A 33 4.88 -11.24 1.38
CA SER A 33 5.52 -9.99 1.81
C SER A 33 6.87 -9.78 1.10
N ILE A 34 7.67 -10.84 0.94
CA ILE A 34 8.93 -10.79 0.20
C ILE A 34 8.69 -10.39 -1.27
N TRP A 35 7.78 -11.09 -1.94
CA TRP A 35 7.46 -10.84 -3.35
C TRP A 35 6.93 -9.43 -3.60
N PHE A 36 6.01 -8.94 -2.78
CA PHE A 36 5.50 -7.57 -2.94
C PHE A 36 6.55 -6.50 -2.62
N SER A 37 7.47 -6.76 -1.68
CA SER A 37 8.59 -5.84 -1.40
C SER A 37 9.53 -5.74 -2.61
N GLN A 38 9.82 -6.87 -3.27
CA GLN A 38 10.58 -6.90 -4.52
C GLN A 38 9.87 -6.14 -5.64
N CYS A 39 8.58 -6.39 -5.81
CA CYS A 39 7.76 -5.73 -6.82
C CYS A 39 7.77 -4.19 -6.62
N LEU A 40 7.69 -3.73 -5.38
CA LEU A 40 7.74 -2.30 -5.05
C LEU A 40 9.06 -1.66 -5.48
N LEU A 41 10.20 -2.35 -5.34
CA LEU A 41 11.49 -1.85 -5.83
C LEU A 41 11.51 -1.75 -7.36
N LEU A 42 10.97 -2.75 -8.07
CA LEU A 42 10.95 -2.76 -9.53
C LEU A 42 10.15 -1.57 -10.09
N LEU A 43 9.05 -1.19 -9.44
CA LEU A 43 8.22 -0.04 -9.83
C LEU A 43 8.97 1.29 -9.83
N ARG A 44 10.03 1.45 -9.02
CA ARG A 44 10.88 2.65 -9.04
C ARG A 44 11.38 2.99 -10.45
N SER A 45 11.63 1.95 -11.25
CA SER A 45 12.20 2.08 -12.60
C SER A 45 11.13 2.07 -13.71
N LEU A 46 9.84 2.03 -13.35
CA LEU A 46 8.70 2.02 -14.28
C LEU A 46 7.85 3.31 -14.13
N PRO A 47 8.01 4.31 -15.02
CA PRO A 47 7.24 5.55 -14.94
C PRO A 47 5.74 5.29 -15.09
N GLY A 48 4.92 6.10 -14.41
CA GLY A 48 3.45 6.07 -14.55
C GLY A 48 2.72 4.94 -13.80
N SER A 49 3.40 4.19 -12.92
CA SER A 49 2.84 3.02 -12.24
C SER A 49 2.17 3.31 -10.88
N ILE A 50 1.52 4.47 -10.74
CA ILE A 50 0.95 4.94 -9.45
C ILE A 50 -0.11 3.95 -8.93
N ASP A 51 -0.97 3.41 -9.81
CA ASP A 51 -1.97 2.39 -9.46
C ASP A 51 -1.34 1.13 -8.84
N TRP A 52 -0.21 0.70 -9.40
CA TRP A 52 0.54 -0.44 -8.89
C TRP A 52 1.17 -0.16 -7.53
N VAL A 53 1.68 1.06 -7.30
CA VAL A 53 2.20 1.46 -5.98
C VAL A 53 1.09 1.41 -4.94
N SER A 54 -0.09 1.98 -5.23
CA SER A 54 -1.26 1.93 -4.35
C SER A 54 -1.64 0.49 -3.99
N THR A 55 -1.71 -0.38 -5.00
CA THR A 55 -2.06 -1.80 -4.84
C THR A 55 -1.04 -2.55 -3.98
N LEU A 56 0.26 -2.35 -4.23
CA LEU A 56 1.32 -3.00 -3.46
C LEU A 56 1.36 -2.52 -2.01
N LEU A 57 1.20 -1.22 -1.78
CA LEU A 57 1.11 -0.65 -0.43
C LEU A 57 -0.07 -1.24 0.34
N PHE A 58 -1.25 -1.39 -0.30
CA PHE A 58 -2.40 -2.05 0.31
C PHE A 58 -2.10 -3.51 0.69
N ASN A 59 -1.55 -4.29 -0.25
CA ASN A 59 -1.22 -5.69 -0.03
C ASN A 59 -0.18 -5.86 1.08
N LEU A 60 0.86 -5.02 1.11
CA LEU A 60 1.85 -5.00 2.16
C LEU A 60 1.22 -4.62 3.51
N GLY A 61 0.37 -3.60 3.57
CA GLY A 61 -0.35 -3.21 4.79
C GLY A 61 -1.22 -4.33 5.35
N ARG A 62 -1.97 -5.02 4.48
CA ARG A 62 -2.76 -6.21 4.85
C ARG A 62 -1.88 -7.32 5.39
N LEU A 63 -0.74 -7.59 4.75
CA LEU A 63 0.21 -8.60 5.23
C LEU A 63 0.82 -8.22 6.58
N LYS A 64 1.18 -6.96 6.80
CA LYS A 64 1.65 -6.49 8.13
C LYS A 64 0.60 -6.70 9.21
N ALA A 65 -0.68 -6.46 8.90
CA ALA A 65 -1.79 -6.75 9.81
C ALA A 65 -1.87 -8.25 10.17
N LEU A 66 -1.82 -9.14 9.17
CA LEU A 66 -1.84 -10.59 9.36
C LEU A 66 -0.63 -11.09 10.17
N LEU A 67 0.55 -10.52 9.90
CA LEU A 67 1.80 -10.79 10.59
C LEU A 67 1.90 -10.11 11.96
N ARG A 68 0.81 -9.57 12.50
CA ARG A 68 0.72 -8.93 13.84
C ARG A 68 1.69 -7.75 14.01
N GLN A 69 1.89 -6.97 12.95
CA GLN A 69 2.68 -5.72 12.95
C GLN A 69 1.75 -4.52 12.68
N PRO A 70 0.83 -4.20 13.61
CA PRO A 70 -0.22 -3.22 13.36
C PRO A 70 0.34 -1.80 13.13
N GLU A 71 1.43 -1.41 13.80
CA GLU A 71 2.08 -0.11 13.60
C GLU A 71 2.62 0.05 12.17
N GLN A 72 3.20 -1.03 11.63
CA GLN A 72 3.64 -1.05 10.24
C GLN A 72 2.44 -1.02 9.29
N ALA A 73 1.39 -1.78 9.60
CA ALA A 73 0.20 -1.87 8.75
C ALA A 73 -0.43 -0.50 8.50
N VAL A 74 -0.55 0.34 9.52
CA VAL A 74 -1.13 1.69 9.40
C VAL A 74 -0.44 2.49 8.31
N GLY A 75 0.89 2.65 8.37
CA GLY A 75 1.60 3.47 7.39
C GLY A 75 1.41 2.99 5.95
N PHE A 76 1.44 1.68 5.72
CA PHE A 76 1.19 1.10 4.39
C PHE A 76 -0.25 1.33 3.90
N LEU A 77 -1.24 1.15 4.77
CA LEU A 77 -2.66 1.32 4.43
C LEU A 77 -3.00 2.79 4.15
N GLU A 78 -2.54 3.72 5.00
CA GLU A 78 -2.73 5.16 4.79
C GLU A 78 -2.05 5.63 3.50
N ALA A 79 -0.80 5.22 3.26
CA ALA A 79 -0.08 5.56 2.05
C ALA A 79 -0.73 5.00 0.78
N SER A 80 -1.34 3.81 0.83
CA SER A 80 -2.12 3.27 -0.30
C SER A 80 -3.30 4.17 -0.65
N ALA A 81 -4.15 4.49 0.33
CA ALA A 81 -5.30 5.36 0.10
C ALA A 81 -4.91 6.78 -0.32
N ASN A 82 -3.79 7.31 0.18
CA ASN A 82 -3.28 8.62 -0.24
C ASN A 82 -2.73 8.55 -1.66
N THR A 83 -1.99 7.51 -2.04
CA THR A 83 -1.50 7.31 -3.41
C THR A 83 -2.65 7.35 -4.43
N GLN A 84 -3.80 6.76 -4.08
CA GLN A 84 -4.98 6.77 -4.92
C GLN A 84 -5.56 8.17 -5.18
N LEU A 85 -5.34 9.15 -4.27
CA LEU A 85 -5.77 10.56 -4.47
C LEU A 85 -5.11 11.22 -5.67
N ALA A 86 -3.84 10.89 -5.90
CA ALA A 86 -3.01 11.53 -6.91
C ALA A 86 -3.35 11.08 -8.34
N LEU A 87 -4.23 10.07 -8.48
CA LEU A 87 -4.67 9.60 -9.79
C LEU A 87 -5.72 10.55 -10.38
N PRO A 88 -5.60 10.91 -11.67
CA PRO A 88 -6.52 11.84 -12.32
C PRO A 88 -7.93 11.26 -12.50
N GLN A 89 -8.08 9.94 -12.39
CA GLN A 89 -9.38 9.25 -12.46
C GLN A 89 -9.93 9.02 -11.05
N GLN A 90 -10.27 10.12 -10.36
CA GLN A 90 -11.02 10.04 -9.10
C GLN A 90 -12.41 9.46 -9.41
N GLY A 91 -12.68 8.29 -8.84
CA GLY A 91 -13.80 7.45 -9.24
C GLY A 91 -14.15 6.42 -8.17
N GLU A 92 -15.04 5.49 -8.51
CA GLU A 92 -15.51 4.45 -7.59
C GLU A 92 -14.36 3.62 -6.98
N ALA A 93 -13.28 3.40 -7.75
CA ALA A 93 -12.09 2.68 -7.29
C ALA A 93 -11.36 3.39 -6.13
N GLU A 94 -11.35 4.73 -6.09
CA GLU A 94 -10.81 5.46 -4.94
C GLU A 94 -11.65 5.20 -3.69
N GLY A 95 -12.97 5.20 -3.84
CA GLY A 95 -13.90 4.86 -2.76
C GLY A 95 -13.69 3.43 -2.27
N ASP A 96 -13.49 2.48 -3.17
CA ASP A 96 -13.25 1.07 -2.84
C ASP A 96 -11.96 0.89 -2.03
N VAL A 97 -10.86 1.53 -2.45
CA VAL A 97 -9.58 1.50 -1.71
C VAL A 97 -9.72 2.17 -0.34
N ALA A 98 -10.32 3.36 -0.28
CA ALA A 98 -10.52 4.06 0.99
C ALA A 98 -11.40 3.25 1.95
N GLN A 99 -12.45 2.59 1.46
CA GLN A 99 -13.30 1.74 2.28
C GLN A 99 -12.55 0.51 2.79
N ALA A 100 -11.77 -0.15 1.93
CA ALA A 100 -10.97 -1.31 2.31
C ALA A 100 -9.90 -0.95 3.36
N VAL A 101 -9.21 0.18 3.17
CA VAL A 101 -8.26 0.74 4.14
C VAL A 101 -8.95 1.04 5.47
N GLY A 102 -10.11 1.69 5.43
CA GLY A 102 -10.88 2.02 6.63
C GLY A 102 -11.29 0.79 7.44
N ALA A 103 -11.75 -0.25 6.77
CA ALA A 103 -12.09 -1.54 7.41
C ALA A 103 -10.87 -2.22 8.04
N MET A 104 -9.74 -2.24 7.33
CA MET A 104 -8.51 -2.85 7.82
C MET A 104 -7.94 -2.12 9.03
N LEU A 105 -7.98 -0.78 9.03
CA LEU A 105 -7.52 0.03 10.16
C LEU A 105 -8.33 -0.22 11.43
N ASP A 106 -9.65 -0.37 11.35
CA ASP A 106 -10.46 -0.79 12.51
C ASP A 106 -10.07 -2.19 12.99
N MET A 107 -9.89 -3.15 12.07
CA MET A 107 -9.45 -4.50 12.42
C MET A 107 -8.11 -4.53 13.17
N VAL A 108 -7.17 -3.64 12.84
CA VAL A 108 -5.87 -3.55 13.50
C VAL A 108 -5.84 -2.61 14.71
N GLY A 109 -6.98 -2.05 15.13
CA GLY A 109 -7.09 -1.23 16.34
C GLY A 109 -6.82 0.26 16.16
N TYR A 110 -6.93 0.78 14.93
CA TYR A 110 -6.81 2.20 14.57
C TYR A 110 -8.15 2.76 14.04
N PRO A 111 -9.21 2.74 14.85
CA PRO A 111 -10.58 3.03 14.41
C PRO A 111 -10.81 4.51 14.07
N ALA A 112 -10.03 5.44 14.64
CA ALA A 112 -10.15 6.87 14.30
C ALA A 112 -9.69 7.12 12.86
N GLN A 113 -8.53 6.57 12.49
CA GLN A 113 -8.05 6.55 11.11
C GLN A 113 -9.02 5.74 10.21
N GLY A 114 -9.50 4.59 10.69
CA GLY A 114 -10.49 3.79 9.99
C GLY A 114 -11.75 4.57 9.62
N GLN A 115 -12.31 5.32 10.58
CA GLN A 115 -13.46 6.19 10.37
C GLN A 115 -13.16 7.28 9.33
N TYR A 116 -12.00 7.93 9.43
CA TYR A 116 -11.60 8.96 8.46
C TYR A 116 -11.62 8.44 7.01
N PHE A 117 -11.07 7.25 6.77
CA PHE A 117 -11.05 6.67 5.42
C PHE A 117 -12.44 6.19 4.97
N LEU A 118 -13.31 5.76 5.88
CA LEU A 118 -14.71 5.44 5.54
C LEU A 118 -15.53 6.69 5.18
N GLU A 119 -15.36 7.79 5.92
CA GLU A 119 -15.98 9.08 5.57
C GLU A 119 -15.46 9.60 4.23
N ARG A 120 -14.18 9.38 3.94
CA ARG A 120 -13.61 9.66 2.62
C ARG A 120 -14.22 8.79 1.52
N ALA A 121 -14.36 7.48 1.75
CA ALA A 121 -15.02 6.59 0.80
C ALA A 121 -16.47 7.02 0.53
N GLN A 122 -17.22 7.37 1.59
CA GLN A 122 -18.58 7.91 1.48
C GLN A 122 -18.63 9.13 0.56
N ARG A 123 -17.80 10.16 0.81
CA ARG A 123 -17.75 11.39 -0.01
C ARG A 123 -17.42 11.07 -1.47
N THR A 124 -16.50 10.14 -1.70
CA THR A 124 -16.09 9.70 -3.04
C THR A 124 -17.26 9.04 -3.77
N TYR A 125 -17.96 8.09 -3.14
CA TYR A 125 -19.13 7.45 -3.74
C TYR A 125 -20.28 8.41 -4.00
N GLN A 126 -20.47 9.43 -3.15
CA GLN A 126 -21.45 10.49 -3.39
C GLN A 126 -21.10 11.30 -4.65
N ALA A 127 -19.84 11.70 -4.78
CA ALA A 127 -19.35 12.42 -5.96
C ALA A 127 -19.48 11.58 -7.25
N CYS A 128 -19.30 10.26 -7.15
CA CYS A 128 -19.46 9.32 -8.26
C CYS A 128 -20.92 8.94 -8.57
N GLY A 129 -21.90 9.38 -7.78
CA GLY A 129 -23.30 9.02 -7.98
C GLY A 129 -23.64 7.56 -7.64
N VAL A 130 -22.91 6.94 -6.69
CA VAL A 130 -23.11 5.55 -6.23
C VAL A 130 -23.70 5.52 -4.80
N PRO A 131 -24.99 5.92 -4.61
CA PRO A 131 -25.55 6.17 -3.28
C PRO A 131 -25.66 4.92 -2.39
N ALA A 132 -25.70 3.71 -2.98
CA ALA A 132 -25.70 2.47 -2.21
C ALA A 132 -24.38 2.26 -1.46
N LYS A 133 -23.23 2.41 -2.16
CA LYS A 133 -21.91 2.32 -1.55
C LYS A 133 -21.66 3.47 -0.55
N ALA A 134 -22.11 4.69 -0.88
CA ALA A 134 -22.04 5.82 0.04
C ALA A 134 -22.73 5.54 1.38
N ARG A 135 -23.95 5.00 1.35
CA ARG A 135 -24.68 4.63 2.57
C ARG A 135 -24.00 3.51 3.34
N ALA A 136 -23.42 2.52 2.66
CA ALA A 136 -22.69 1.44 3.32
C ALA A 136 -21.44 1.96 4.06
N ALA A 137 -20.64 2.81 3.40
CA ALA A 137 -19.47 3.43 4.02
C ALA A 137 -19.85 4.31 5.22
N GLU A 138 -20.93 5.10 5.09
CA GLU A 138 -21.46 5.92 6.19
C GLU A 138 -21.90 5.06 7.40
N GLN A 139 -22.63 3.97 7.16
CA GLN A 139 -23.07 3.07 8.22
C GLN A 139 -21.88 2.46 8.96
N GLN A 140 -20.85 2.06 8.23
CA GLN A 140 -19.62 1.53 8.80
C GLN A 140 -18.88 2.59 9.63
N ALA A 141 -18.75 3.83 9.13
CA ALA A 141 -18.12 4.92 9.86
C ALA A 141 -18.85 5.23 11.19
N ARG A 142 -20.19 5.24 11.17
CA ARG A 142 -21.01 5.45 12.37
C ARG A 142 -20.83 4.36 13.42
N GLN A 143 -20.65 3.10 13.00
CA GLN A 143 -20.37 2.00 13.93
C GLN A 143 -19.03 2.20 14.64
N PHE A 144 -18.06 2.84 14.00
CA PHE A 144 -16.74 3.10 14.60
C PHE A 144 -16.79 4.28 15.58
N ALA A 145 -17.50 5.35 15.20
CA ALA A 145 -17.67 6.54 16.04
C ALA A 145 -18.37 6.26 17.38
N THR A 146 -19.26 5.28 17.44
CA THR A 146 -19.91 4.86 18.69
C THR A 146 -19.00 4.01 19.58
N LYS A 147 -18.02 3.32 18.98
CA LYS A 147 -17.12 2.39 19.66
C LYS A 147 -15.86 3.07 20.21
N TYR A 148 -15.45 4.22 19.66
CA TYR A 148 -14.17 4.86 20.00
C TYR A 148 -14.23 6.40 20.06
N LYS A 149 -13.55 6.99 21.05
CA LYS A 149 -13.35 8.45 21.22
C LYS A 149 -11.87 8.80 21.22
N GLY A 150 -11.17 8.46 20.14
CA GLY A 150 -9.75 8.78 19.95
C GLY A 150 -9.55 10.05 19.12
N THR A 151 -8.34 10.63 19.18
CA THR A 151 -7.91 11.70 18.27
C THR A 151 -7.38 11.09 16.98
N LEU A 152 -7.75 11.70 15.84
CA LEU A 152 -7.22 11.35 14.53
C LEU A 152 -5.74 11.75 14.44
N GLY A 153 -4.87 10.78 14.17
CA GLY A 153 -3.46 11.01 13.86
C GLY A 153 -3.16 10.41 12.49
N ILE A 154 -3.21 11.23 11.44
CA ILE A 154 -2.75 10.86 10.10
C ILE A 154 -1.36 11.48 9.93
N ALA A 155 -0.38 10.66 9.55
CA ALA A 155 0.96 11.19 9.31
C ALA A 155 0.96 12.09 8.05
N PRO A 156 1.67 13.23 8.06
CA PRO A 156 1.75 14.09 6.89
C PRO A 156 2.50 13.42 5.73
N ILE A 157 3.44 12.52 6.04
CA ILE A 157 4.25 11.76 5.08
C ILE A 157 4.57 10.38 5.67
N HIS A 158 4.36 9.34 4.88
CA HIS A 158 4.88 8.00 5.16
C HIS A 158 6.16 7.75 4.38
N ARG A 159 7.20 7.28 5.04
CA ARG A 159 8.47 6.87 4.44
C ARG A 159 8.66 5.38 4.59
N PHE A 160 9.08 4.76 3.50
CA PHE A 160 9.32 3.33 3.42
C PHE A 160 10.74 3.07 2.98
N GLU A 161 11.36 2.09 3.61
CA GLU A 161 12.62 1.51 3.16
C GLU A 161 12.36 0.12 2.61
N ILE A 162 12.91 -0.15 1.44
CA ILE A 162 12.92 -1.47 0.83
C ILE A 162 14.30 -2.04 1.07
N ARG A 163 14.39 -3.10 1.87
CA ARG A 163 15.65 -3.66 2.37
C ARG A 163 15.92 -5.04 1.82
N VAL A 164 17.20 -5.38 1.72
CA VAL A 164 17.73 -6.73 1.53
C VAL A 164 18.66 -7.03 2.70
N GLY A 165 18.19 -7.84 3.65
CA GLY A 165 18.89 -7.99 4.93
C GLY A 165 19.01 -6.65 5.65
N SER A 166 20.24 -6.21 5.93
CA SER A 166 20.50 -4.92 6.57
C SER A 166 20.66 -3.74 5.60
N GLN A 167 20.74 -3.98 4.30
CA GLN A 167 20.99 -2.95 3.29
C GLN A 167 19.70 -2.33 2.77
N ILE A 168 19.69 -1.02 2.54
CA ILE A 168 18.56 -0.30 1.95
C ILE A 168 18.72 -0.32 0.43
N ALA A 169 17.86 -1.04 -0.28
CA ALA A 169 17.82 -1.14 -1.74
C ALA A 169 17.20 0.10 -2.41
N GLY A 170 16.28 0.74 -1.69
CA GLY A 170 15.59 1.93 -2.15
C GLY A 170 14.65 2.47 -1.09
N THR A 171 14.20 3.70 -1.30
CA THR A 171 13.22 4.34 -0.42
C THR A 171 12.03 4.87 -1.22
N LEU A 172 10.89 4.95 -0.57
CA LEU A 172 9.65 5.47 -1.10
C LEU A 172 9.04 6.41 -0.06
N SER A 173 8.63 7.59 -0.47
CA SER A 173 7.84 8.49 0.38
C SER A 173 6.49 8.76 -0.28
N VAL A 174 5.43 8.77 0.53
CA VAL A 174 4.07 9.12 0.11
C VAL A 174 3.54 10.22 1.01
N SER A 175 3.20 11.37 0.43
CA SER A 175 2.58 12.48 1.18
C SER A 175 1.09 12.25 1.41
N ALA A 176 0.49 13.05 2.29
CA ALA A 176 -0.97 13.04 2.52
C ALA A 176 -1.77 13.35 1.24
N GLU A 177 -1.20 14.10 0.30
CA GLU A 177 -1.81 14.41 -1.01
C GLU A 177 -1.57 13.31 -2.06
N GLY A 178 -0.89 12.22 -1.70
CA GLY A 178 -0.60 11.11 -2.60
C GLY A 178 0.62 11.29 -3.48
N LYS A 179 1.45 12.33 -3.24
CA LYS A 179 2.68 12.53 -4.00
C LYS A 179 3.66 11.42 -3.65
N ILE A 180 4.12 10.71 -4.67
CA ILE A 180 5.16 9.67 -4.57
C ILE A 180 6.52 10.29 -4.86
N GLU A 181 7.48 10.03 -3.97
CA GLU A 181 8.89 10.34 -4.18
C GLU A 181 9.73 9.08 -3.97
N TRP A 182 10.48 8.69 -5.00
CA TRP A 182 11.43 7.59 -4.93
C TRP A 182 12.81 8.11 -4.55
N GLY A 183 13.46 7.45 -3.60
CA GLY A 183 14.85 7.68 -3.27
C GLY A 183 15.73 6.50 -3.67
N GLU A 184 17.02 6.81 -3.82
CA GLU A 184 18.03 5.80 -4.06
C GLU A 184 18.33 5.01 -2.78
N GLY A 185 18.81 3.79 -2.97
CA GLY A 185 19.40 2.96 -1.91
C GLY A 185 20.85 2.69 -2.24
N GLU A 186 21.52 1.93 -1.38
CA GLU A 186 22.89 1.49 -1.63
C GLU A 186 22.93 0.54 -2.84
N PRO A 187 23.99 0.58 -3.67
CA PRO A 187 24.20 -0.42 -4.70
C PRO A 187 24.32 -1.80 -4.06
N ILE A 188 23.33 -2.66 -4.28
CA ILE A 188 23.37 -4.03 -3.79
C ILE A 188 24.20 -4.84 -4.79
N ASN A 189 25.36 -5.33 -4.34
CA ASN A 189 26.29 -6.12 -5.14
C ASN A 189 26.54 -7.49 -4.47
N PRO A 190 26.21 -8.62 -5.13
CA PRO A 190 25.58 -8.71 -6.45
C PRO A 190 24.13 -8.20 -6.45
N PRO A 191 23.56 -7.82 -7.62
CA PRO A 191 22.15 -7.49 -7.72
C PRO A 191 21.33 -8.59 -7.04
N PRO A 192 20.43 -8.24 -6.11
CA PRO A 192 19.76 -9.24 -5.30
C PRO A 192 18.88 -10.07 -6.24
N ALA A 193 19.06 -11.40 -6.19
CA ALA A 193 18.18 -12.28 -6.92
C ALA A 193 16.73 -12.09 -6.43
N LEU A 194 15.78 -12.19 -7.35
CA LEU A 194 14.37 -12.28 -6.97
C LEU A 194 14.11 -13.67 -6.39
N GLY A 195 13.13 -13.77 -5.50
CA GLY A 195 12.83 -15.01 -4.79
C GLY A 195 12.79 -14.89 -3.28
N VAL A 196 12.22 -15.93 -2.66
CA VAL A 196 11.96 -16.00 -1.21
C VAL A 196 13.17 -16.39 -0.37
N SER A 197 14.26 -16.83 -1.00
CA SER A 197 15.51 -17.20 -0.33
C SER A 197 16.31 -15.99 0.17
N ILE A 198 15.94 -14.78 -0.27
CA ILE A 198 16.58 -13.53 0.12
C ILE A 198 15.63 -12.75 1.04
N PRO A 199 16.13 -12.22 2.18
CA PRO A 199 15.30 -11.56 3.18
C PRO A 199 14.95 -10.13 2.75
N TRP A 200 14.08 -10.02 1.75
CA TRP A 200 13.50 -8.76 1.31
C TRP A 200 12.44 -8.27 2.29
N GLN A 201 12.43 -6.97 2.55
CA GLN A 201 11.42 -6.37 3.41
C GLN A 201 11.18 -4.91 3.07
N ALA A 202 9.90 -4.55 2.87
CA ALA A 202 9.45 -3.17 2.97
C ALA A 202 9.07 -2.84 4.43
N VAL A 203 9.58 -1.71 4.93
CA VAL A 203 9.39 -1.23 6.30
C VAL A 203 8.94 0.23 6.26
N CYS A 204 7.84 0.55 6.95
CA CYS A 204 7.43 1.91 7.24
C CYS A 204 8.31 2.48 8.38
N THR A 205 8.90 3.64 8.16
CA THR A 205 9.85 4.30 9.08
C THR A 205 9.29 5.57 9.72
N THR A 206 8.11 6.02 9.30
CA THR A 206 7.41 7.20 9.85
C THR A 206 5.94 6.91 10.14
N CYS A 207 5.68 5.72 10.68
CA CYS A 207 4.44 5.41 11.39
C CYS A 207 4.58 5.96 12.83
#